data_AF-A0A3C1EVS0-F1
#
_entry.id   AF-A0A3C1EVS0-F1
#
_cell.length_a   1.000
_cell.length_b   1.000
_cell.length_c   1.000
_cell.angle_alpha   90.00
_cell.angle_beta   90.00
_cell.angle_gamma   90.00
#
_symmetry.space_group_name_H-M   'P 1'
#
loop_
_entity.id
_entity.type
_entity.pdbx_description
1 polymer ?
#
loop_
_entity_poly.entity_id
_entity_poly.type
_entity_poly.pdbx_seq_one_letter_code
_entity_poly.pdbx_strand_id
1 'polypeptide(L)'
;SVINWEDKMFVLILLVLLVLFFTFKSLKFVSEGFKVNFGLGILLSALFLFTVVVPVYLLIFVYVQPIPFNNPKIYYAVYTIFFTLVVAIALIYYILSNKNPGNVKYGVLKQASRWNAIGFVFAATFLLVFFPKIIVLKQLSTHSENMGNLQRLRMVVTEYYKANKKYPADLSMMEEIPNLDIWAMDENGRLQRHRKTNEVIIMSNIYDNNFEVDFLFTDKVVKSSDTETYTAYPDKVLLIGEFNNFNPKNDVMIKDKRGFFSITKILKAGIYSFGFVVDGQLQNLVKREIVFPSSYENILVRPVSLKNEGKWAYDPAIGYVFIACTGLDAKNYQPLYNY
;
A
#
# COMPACT_ATOMS: atom_id res chain seq x y z
N SER A 1 -15.97 6.99 -1.79
CA SER A 1 -16.54 7.76 -2.91
C SER A 1 -15.71 7.48 -4.15
N VAL A 2 -16.34 6.88 -5.16
CA VAL A 2 -15.70 6.53 -6.44
C VAL A 2 -15.46 7.83 -7.20
N ILE A 3 -14.21 8.28 -7.30
CA ILE A 3 -13.86 9.35 -8.24
C ILE A 3 -14.13 8.78 -9.63
N ASN A 4 -15.08 9.38 -10.34
CA ASN A 4 -15.65 8.85 -11.56
C ASN A 4 -14.56 8.79 -12.66
N TRP A 5 -14.64 7.83 -13.57
CA TRP A 5 -13.66 7.71 -14.67
C TRP A 5 -13.60 8.99 -15.51
N GLU A 6 -14.73 9.69 -15.58
CA GLU A 6 -14.90 11.00 -16.20
C GLU A 6 -14.08 12.09 -15.52
N ASP A 7 -13.96 12.10 -14.19
CA ASP A 7 -13.16 13.09 -13.45
C ASP A 7 -11.66 12.87 -13.68
N LYS A 8 -11.21 11.61 -13.78
CA LYS A 8 -9.82 11.28 -14.12
C LYS A 8 -9.47 11.70 -15.55
N MET A 9 -10.39 11.44 -16.49
CA MET A 9 -10.27 11.91 -17.87
C MET A 9 -10.25 13.43 -17.95
N PHE A 10 -11.11 14.12 -17.19
CA PHE A 10 -11.16 15.57 -17.18
C PHE A 10 -9.87 16.19 -16.63
N VAL A 11 -9.33 15.68 -15.51
CA VAL A 11 -8.05 16.13 -14.97
C VAL A 11 -6.90 15.85 -15.94
N LEU A 12 -6.89 14.67 -16.59
CA LEU A 12 -5.88 14.34 -17.60
C LEU A 12 -5.96 15.29 -18.80
N ILE A 13 -7.15 15.55 -19.32
CA ILE A 13 -7.39 16.48 -20.44
C ILE A 13 -6.97 17.90 -20.05
N LEU A 14 -7.32 18.36 -18.85
CA LEU A 14 -6.96 19.69 -18.38
C LEU A 14 -5.44 19.82 -18.18
N LEU A 15 -4.78 18.76 -17.70
CA LEU A 15 -3.33 18.70 -17.57
C LEU A 15 -2.63 18.65 -18.94
N VAL A 16 -3.18 17.91 -19.91
CA VAL A 16 -2.71 17.88 -21.30
C VAL A 16 -2.89 19.24 -21.98
N LEU A 17 -4.03 19.90 -21.81
CA LEU A 17 -4.30 21.22 -22.36
C LEU A 17 -3.39 22.28 -21.74
N LEU A 18 -3.12 22.18 -20.43
CA LEU A 18 -2.22 23.08 -19.72
C LEU A 18 -0.77 22.85 -20.18
N VAL A 19 -0.34 21.59 -20.30
CA VAL A 19 0.94 21.22 -20.92
C VAL A 19 1.06 21.76 -22.34
N LEU A 20 0.03 21.58 -23.17
CA LEU A 20 0.01 22.09 -24.54
C LEU A 20 0.13 23.62 -24.56
N PHE A 21 -0.62 24.33 -23.71
CA PHE A 21 -0.52 25.78 -23.58
C PHE A 21 0.90 26.23 -23.21
N PHE A 22 1.55 25.56 -22.27
CA PHE A 22 2.94 25.83 -21.92
C PHE A 22 3.92 25.49 -23.05
N THR A 23 3.68 24.40 -23.80
CA THR A 23 4.50 24.05 -24.97
C THR A 23 4.43 25.13 -26.05
N PHE A 24 3.23 25.56 -26.44
CA PHE A 24 3.03 26.59 -27.48
C PHE A 24 3.67 27.92 -27.08
N LYS A 25 3.53 28.34 -25.82
CA LYS A 25 4.15 29.56 -25.33
C LYS A 25 5.68 29.48 -25.35
N SER A 26 6.23 28.32 -25.01
CA SER A 26 7.68 28.09 -25.00
C SER A 26 8.27 27.98 -26.41
N LEU A 27 7.54 27.38 -27.36
CA LEU A 27 7.89 27.33 -28.78
C LEU A 27 8.02 28.72 -29.40
N LYS A 28 7.14 29.65 -29.02
CA LYS A 28 7.26 31.06 -29.44
C LYS A 28 8.59 31.69 -29.01
N PHE A 29 9.03 31.42 -27.78
CA PHE A 29 10.33 31.89 -27.27
C PHE A 29 11.52 31.25 -27.98
N VAL A 30 11.45 29.96 -28.29
CA VAL A 30 12.48 29.27 -29.09
C VAL A 30 12.63 29.94 -30.46
N SER A 31 11.50 30.21 -31.13
CA SER A 31 11.47 30.91 -32.42
C SER A 31 12.05 32.33 -32.32
N GLU A 32 11.69 33.11 -31.31
CA GLU A 32 12.28 34.44 -31.07
C GLU A 32 13.79 34.35 -30.81
N GLY A 33 14.24 33.29 -30.12
CA GLY A 33 15.66 33.03 -29.90
C GLY A 33 16.46 32.83 -31.17
N PHE A 34 15.95 32.01 -32.10
CA PHE A 34 16.56 31.83 -33.42
C PHE A 34 16.62 33.12 -34.24
N LYS A 35 15.64 34.02 -34.10
CA LYS A 35 15.66 35.34 -34.76
C LYS A 35 16.76 36.27 -34.23
N VAL A 36 17.16 36.12 -32.96
CA VAL A 36 18.21 36.93 -32.34
C VAL A 36 19.60 36.37 -32.61
N ASN A 37 19.79 35.06 -32.41
CA ASN A 37 21.06 34.38 -32.63
C ASN A 37 20.83 32.87 -32.74
N PHE A 38 21.40 32.24 -33.78
CA PHE A 38 21.30 30.80 -34.01
C PHE A 38 21.72 29.95 -32.79
N GLY A 39 22.82 30.31 -32.11
CA GLY A 39 23.28 29.60 -30.92
C GLY A 39 22.33 29.75 -29.72
N LEU A 40 21.59 30.85 -29.64
CA LEU A 40 20.58 31.08 -28.61
C LEU A 40 19.28 30.31 -28.91
N GLY A 41 18.92 30.17 -30.18
CA GLY A 41 17.84 29.30 -30.62
C GLY A 41 18.07 27.83 -30.29
N ILE A 42 19.29 27.31 -30.55
CA ILE A 42 19.67 25.94 -30.18
C ILE A 42 19.59 25.74 -28.66
N LEU A 43 20.11 26.69 -27.88
CA LEU A 43 20.08 26.63 -26.42
C LEU A 43 18.65 26.61 -25.86
N LEU A 44 17.78 27.50 -26.35
CA LEU A 44 16.37 27.54 -25.92
C LEU A 44 15.60 26.29 -26.37
N SER A 45 15.95 25.70 -27.52
CA SER A 45 15.39 24.43 -27.97
C SER A 45 15.78 23.29 -27.05
N ALA A 46 17.05 23.22 -26.62
CA ALA A 46 17.51 22.24 -25.65
C ALA A 46 16.80 22.42 -24.29
N LEU A 47 16.72 23.66 -23.79
CA LEU A 47 15.96 23.97 -22.57
C LEU A 47 14.49 23.55 -22.68
N PHE A 48 13.82 23.86 -23.79
CA PHE A 48 12.43 23.47 -24.03
C PHE A 48 12.24 21.95 -24.06
N LEU A 49 13.13 21.24 -24.76
CA LEU A 49 13.13 19.78 -24.81
C LEU A 49 13.24 19.21 -23.38
N PHE A 50 14.15 19.75 -22.56
CA PHE A 50 14.42 19.20 -21.24
C PHE A 50 13.47 19.64 -20.13
N THR A 51 12.81 20.80 -20.24
CA THR A 51 11.90 21.29 -19.18
C THR A 51 10.43 21.06 -19.47
N VAL A 52 10.07 20.80 -20.73
CA VAL A 52 8.67 20.56 -21.11
C VAL A 52 8.51 19.18 -21.73
N VAL A 53 9.29 18.85 -22.77
CA VAL A 53 9.10 17.59 -23.50
C VAL A 53 9.50 16.39 -22.65
N VAL A 54 10.65 16.41 -21.98
CA VAL A 54 11.12 15.30 -21.14
C VAL A 54 10.21 15.06 -19.93
N PRO A 55 9.79 16.08 -19.15
CA PRO A 55 8.86 15.85 -18.03
C PRO A 55 7.51 15.34 -18.49
N VAL A 56 6.96 15.82 -19.62
CA VAL A 56 5.69 15.34 -20.18
C VAL A 56 5.82 13.92 -20.69
N TYR A 57 6.92 13.61 -21.39
CA TYR A 57 7.24 12.25 -21.80
C TYR A 57 7.36 11.32 -20.60
N LEU A 58 8.04 11.75 -19.53
CA LEU A 58 8.12 10.98 -18.28
C LEU A 58 6.75 10.84 -17.60
N LEU A 59 5.89 11.87 -17.65
CA LEU A 59 4.54 11.83 -17.08
C LEU A 59 3.66 10.82 -17.83
N ILE A 60 3.72 10.83 -19.17
CA ILE A 60 3.10 9.84 -20.05
C ILE A 60 3.71 8.46 -19.79
N PHE A 61 5.04 8.33 -19.72
CA PHE A 61 5.72 7.06 -19.51
C PHE A 61 5.40 6.44 -18.15
N VAL A 62 5.30 7.25 -17.08
CA VAL A 62 4.87 6.83 -15.74
C VAL A 62 3.40 6.36 -15.74
N TYR A 63 2.55 6.98 -16.57
CA TYR A 63 1.14 6.59 -16.70
C TYR A 63 0.92 5.38 -17.60
N VAL A 64 1.73 5.21 -18.64
CA VAL A 64 1.53 4.25 -19.73
C VAL A 64 2.40 2.99 -19.56
N GLN A 65 3.57 3.08 -18.94
CA GLN A 65 4.49 1.95 -18.77
C GLN A 65 4.70 1.62 -17.28
N PRO A 66 4.71 0.33 -16.90
CA PRO A 66 5.06 -0.06 -15.54
C PRO A 66 6.55 0.18 -15.34
N ILE A 67 6.90 1.19 -14.52
CA ILE A 67 8.28 1.38 -14.02
C ILE A 67 8.78 0.02 -13.49
N PRO A 68 9.97 -0.45 -13.90
CA PRO A 68 10.52 -1.71 -13.40
C PRO A 68 10.78 -1.58 -11.88
N PHE A 69 9.97 -2.29 -11.10
CA PHE A 69 9.95 -2.25 -9.63
C PHE A 69 11.24 -2.72 -8.96
N ASN A 70 12.18 -3.32 -9.70
CA ASN A 70 13.32 -3.99 -9.08
C ASN A 70 14.40 -3.05 -8.56
N ASN A 71 14.43 -1.76 -8.92
CA ASN A 71 15.35 -0.79 -8.31
C ASN A 71 14.87 0.67 -8.46
N PRO A 72 13.81 1.08 -7.73
CA PRO A 72 13.33 2.47 -7.76
C PRO A 72 14.42 3.47 -7.34
N LYS A 73 15.36 3.05 -6.49
CA LYS A 73 16.49 3.87 -6.01
C LYS A 73 17.39 4.38 -7.14
N ILE A 74 17.66 3.57 -8.17
CA ILE A 74 18.49 3.98 -9.31
C ILE A 74 17.74 5.02 -10.13
N TYR A 75 16.43 4.83 -10.33
CA TYR A 75 15.59 5.80 -11.02
C TYR A 75 15.54 7.14 -10.28
N TYR A 76 15.32 7.10 -8.95
CA TYR A 76 15.39 8.30 -8.12
C TYR A 76 16.78 8.94 -8.17
N ALA A 77 17.87 8.17 -8.14
CA ALA A 77 19.23 8.71 -8.21
C ALA A 77 19.51 9.40 -9.55
N VAL A 78 19.17 8.76 -10.67
CA VAL A 78 19.35 9.32 -12.02
C VAL A 78 18.48 10.56 -12.19
N TYR A 79 17.21 10.51 -11.76
CA TYR A 79 16.32 11.66 -11.79
C TYR A 79 16.85 12.81 -10.92
N THR A 80 17.30 12.54 -9.70
CA THR A 80 17.84 13.55 -8.78
C THR A 80 19.12 14.19 -9.33
N ILE A 81 20.03 13.41 -9.91
CA ILE A 81 21.26 13.92 -10.53
C ILE A 81 20.94 14.78 -11.76
N PHE A 82 20.00 14.33 -12.59
CA PHE A 82 19.58 15.08 -13.78
C PHE A 82 18.90 16.40 -13.38
N PHE A 83 18.04 16.34 -12.36
CA PHE A 83 17.32 17.46 -11.78
C PHE A 83 18.25 18.51 -11.18
N THR A 84 19.26 18.11 -10.40
CA THR A 84 20.25 19.04 -9.84
C THR A 84 21.06 19.74 -10.92
N LEU A 85 21.39 19.04 -12.01
CA LEU A 85 22.09 19.62 -13.15
C LEU A 85 21.26 20.70 -13.86
N VAL A 86 19.98 20.42 -14.15
CA VAL A 86 19.08 21.39 -14.81
C VAL A 86 18.86 22.64 -13.95
N VAL A 87 18.68 22.46 -12.64
CA VAL A 87 18.54 23.59 -11.69
C VAL A 87 19.82 24.41 -11.64
N ALA A 88 20.98 23.77 -11.50
CA ALA A 88 22.26 24.47 -11.44
C ALA A 88 22.47 25.33 -12.71
N ILE A 89 22.18 24.79 -13.89
CA ILE A 89 22.28 25.53 -15.15
C ILE A 89 21.31 26.72 -15.15
N ALA A 90 20.04 26.52 -14.79
CA ALA A 90 19.05 27.59 -14.74
C ALA A 90 19.43 28.71 -13.75
N LEU A 91 20.00 28.35 -12.60
CA LEU A 91 20.42 29.28 -11.55
C LEU A 91 21.63 30.10 -11.97
N ILE A 92 22.64 29.46 -12.59
CA ILE A 92 23.81 30.13 -13.16
C ILE A 92 23.39 31.17 -14.19
N TYR A 93 22.45 30.84 -15.09
CA TYR A 93 21.96 31.78 -16.09
C TYR A 93 21.11 32.90 -15.52
N TYR A 94 20.31 32.64 -14.48
CA TYR A 94 19.57 33.69 -13.77
C TYR A 94 20.52 34.71 -13.12
N ILE A 95 21.60 34.23 -12.49
CA ILE A 95 22.64 35.09 -11.90
C ILE A 95 23.35 35.92 -12.98
N LEU A 96 23.73 35.29 -14.11
CA LEU A 96 24.38 35.98 -15.24
C LEU A 96 23.47 37.04 -15.88
N SER A 97 22.18 36.76 -16.00
CA SER A 97 21.19 37.70 -16.52
C SER A 97 21.01 38.94 -15.65
N ASN A 98 21.00 38.78 -14.31
CA ASN A 98 20.88 39.91 -13.40
C ASN A 98 22.12 40.81 -13.37
N LYS A 99 23.30 40.31 -13.75
CA LYS A 99 24.52 41.13 -13.84
C LYS A 99 24.54 42.06 -15.08
N ASN A 100 23.75 41.78 -16.13
CA ASN A 100 23.76 42.55 -17.38
C ASN A 100 22.34 42.94 -17.84
N PRO A 101 21.67 43.90 -17.15
CA PRO A 101 20.24 44.16 -17.31
C PRO A 101 19.83 44.85 -18.63
N GLY A 102 20.76 45.39 -19.42
CA GLY A 102 20.45 46.17 -20.64
C GLY A 102 20.48 45.40 -21.95
N ASN A 103 20.88 44.12 -21.95
CA ASN A 103 21.07 43.36 -23.18
C ASN A 103 19.87 42.43 -23.44
N VAL A 104 19.23 42.62 -24.60
CA VAL A 104 18.04 41.88 -25.06
C VAL A 104 18.22 40.36 -24.95
N LYS A 105 19.44 39.87 -25.20
CA LYS A 105 19.84 38.46 -25.03
C LYS A 105 19.54 37.95 -23.61
N TYR A 106 19.85 38.75 -22.60
CA TYR A 106 19.68 38.40 -21.19
C TYR A 106 18.25 38.60 -20.68
N GLY A 107 17.45 39.46 -21.32
CA GLY A 107 16.03 39.62 -21.04
C GLY A 107 15.21 38.37 -21.41
N VAL A 108 15.43 37.81 -22.61
CA VAL A 108 14.80 36.56 -23.05
C VAL A 108 15.20 35.38 -22.14
N LEU A 109 16.48 35.33 -21.75
CA LEU A 109 17.00 34.32 -20.81
C LEU A 109 16.39 34.44 -19.40
N LYS A 110 16.16 35.66 -18.89
CA LYS A 110 15.50 35.90 -17.60
C LYS A 110 14.06 35.41 -17.59
N GLN A 111 13.36 35.59 -18.71
CA GLN A 111 11.97 35.16 -18.84
C GLN A 111 11.88 33.63 -19.01
N ALA A 112 12.77 33.02 -19.79
CA ALA A 112 12.88 31.58 -19.91
C ALA A 112 13.22 30.90 -18.56
N SER A 113 14.15 31.47 -17.77
CA SER A 113 14.49 30.92 -16.45
C SER A 113 13.32 30.95 -15.47
N ARG A 114 12.48 32.00 -15.52
CA ARG A 114 11.25 32.11 -14.71
C ARG A 114 10.22 31.05 -15.09
N TRP A 115 9.99 30.81 -16.38
CA TRP A 115 9.06 29.76 -16.82
C TRP A 115 9.57 28.37 -16.46
N ASN A 116 10.88 28.13 -16.53
CA ASN A 116 11.48 26.88 -16.07
C ASN A 116 11.34 26.68 -14.57
N ALA A 117 11.51 27.74 -13.76
CA ALA A 117 11.27 27.67 -12.32
C ALA A 117 9.81 27.30 -12.01
N ILE A 118 8.85 27.83 -12.77
CA ILE A 118 7.42 27.47 -12.64
C ILE A 118 7.20 26.00 -13.01
N GLY A 119 7.69 25.55 -14.18
CA GLY A 119 7.56 24.14 -14.61
C GLY A 119 8.19 23.16 -13.61
N PHE A 120 9.30 23.57 -12.99
CA PHE A 120 9.98 22.81 -11.95
C PHE A 120 9.16 22.68 -10.66
N VAL A 121 8.56 23.78 -10.19
CA VAL A 121 7.66 23.73 -9.02
C VAL A 121 6.52 22.77 -9.30
N PHE A 122 5.90 22.82 -10.48
CA PHE A 122 4.85 21.89 -10.86
C PHE A 122 5.32 20.42 -10.90
N ALA A 123 6.49 20.14 -11.48
CA ALA A 123 7.05 18.79 -11.52
C ALA A 123 7.39 18.26 -10.12
N ALA A 124 7.97 19.09 -9.26
CA ALA A 124 8.27 18.75 -7.87
C ALA A 124 6.99 18.50 -7.06
N THR A 125 5.97 19.37 -7.20
CA THR A 125 4.66 19.16 -6.57
C THR A 125 4.00 17.88 -7.07
N PHE A 126 4.08 17.59 -8.38
CA PHE A 126 3.54 16.35 -8.94
C PHE A 126 4.20 15.11 -8.31
N LEU A 127 5.53 15.10 -8.25
CA LEU A 127 6.28 13.98 -7.67
C LEU A 127 6.09 13.81 -6.17
N LEU A 128 6.00 14.90 -5.40
CA LEU A 128 5.84 14.81 -3.95
C LEU A 128 4.40 14.52 -3.53
N VAL A 129 3.41 15.04 -4.26
CA VAL A 129 1.99 14.96 -3.86
C VAL A 129 1.25 13.82 -4.57
N PHE A 130 1.48 13.62 -5.87
CA PHE A 130 0.67 12.71 -6.68
C PHE A 130 1.32 11.34 -6.88
N PHE A 131 2.65 11.27 -7.03
CA PHE A 131 3.33 10.00 -7.26
C PHE A 131 3.14 8.97 -6.13
N PRO A 132 3.23 9.33 -4.83
CA PRO A 132 2.93 8.38 -3.75
C PRO A 132 1.49 7.86 -3.83
N LYS A 133 0.53 8.74 -4.18
CA LYS A 133 -0.87 8.36 -4.35
C LYS A 133 -1.08 7.39 -5.51
N ILE A 134 -0.35 7.55 -6.62
CA ILE A 134 -0.40 6.63 -7.77
C ILE A 134 0.09 5.23 -7.39
N ILE A 135 1.18 5.12 -6.62
CA ILE A 135 1.67 3.82 -6.13
C ILE A 135 0.62 3.15 -5.25
N VAL A 136 0.02 3.90 -4.32
CA VAL A 136 -1.03 3.39 -3.44
C VAL A 136 -2.24 2.91 -4.25
N LEU A 137 -2.67 3.68 -5.26
CA LEU A 137 -3.78 3.28 -6.14
C LEU A 137 -3.46 2.01 -6.92
N LYS A 138 -2.22 1.86 -7.40
CA LYS A 138 -1.79 0.64 -8.10
C LYS A 138 -1.81 -0.58 -7.17
N GLN A 139 -1.31 -0.42 -5.94
CA GLN A 139 -1.41 -1.47 -4.92
C GLN A 139 -2.87 -1.81 -4.64
N LEU A 140 -3.73 -0.82 -4.38
CA LEU A 140 -5.16 -1.03 -4.15
C LEU A 140 -5.84 -1.77 -5.30
N SER A 141 -5.48 -1.45 -6.54
CA SER A 141 -5.99 -2.14 -7.73
C SER A 141 -5.61 -3.62 -7.70
N THR A 142 -4.35 -3.96 -7.42
CA THR A 142 -3.89 -5.35 -7.31
C THR A 142 -4.60 -6.09 -6.17
N HIS A 143 -4.85 -5.43 -5.03
CA HIS A 143 -5.58 -6.05 -3.92
C HIS A 143 -7.04 -6.33 -4.26
N SER A 144 -7.70 -5.39 -4.96
CA SER A 144 -9.06 -5.57 -5.47
C SER A 144 -9.14 -6.75 -6.45
N GLU A 145 -8.15 -6.87 -7.34
CA GLU A 145 -8.05 -7.99 -8.28
C GLU A 145 -7.88 -9.33 -7.55
N ASN A 146 -6.96 -9.42 -6.58
CA ASN A 146 -6.78 -10.62 -5.77
C ASN A 146 -8.05 -11.00 -5.00
N MET A 147 -8.79 -10.02 -4.47
CA MET A 147 -10.06 -10.27 -3.78
C MET A 147 -11.13 -10.80 -4.75
N GLY A 148 -11.23 -10.23 -5.94
CA GLY A 148 -12.12 -10.73 -6.99
C GLY A 148 -11.75 -12.14 -7.45
N ASN A 149 -10.45 -12.44 -7.56
CA ASN A 149 -9.95 -13.78 -7.88
C ASN A 149 -10.28 -14.78 -6.76
N LEU A 150 -10.08 -14.39 -5.50
CA LEU A 150 -10.45 -15.21 -4.35
C LEU A 150 -11.95 -15.55 -4.34
N GLN A 151 -12.81 -14.57 -4.63
CA GLN A 151 -14.26 -14.80 -4.74
C GLN A 151 -14.61 -15.75 -5.87
N ARG A 152 -13.96 -15.61 -7.04
CA ARG A 152 -14.12 -16.54 -8.18
C ARG A 152 -13.71 -17.96 -7.80
N LEU A 153 -12.57 -18.14 -7.15
CA LEU A 153 -12.11 -19.46 -6.69
C LEU A 153 -13.14 -20.12 -5.77
N ARG A 154 -13.65 -19.37 -4.79
CA ARG A 154 -14.69 -19.84 -3.86
C ARG A 154 -15.99 -20.20 -4.56
N MET A 155 -16.40 -19.40 -5.54
CA MET A 155 -17.60 -19.66 -6.33
C MET A 155 -17.49 -21.00 -7.06
N VAL A 156 -16.37 -21.26 -7.75
CA VAL A 156 -16.16 -22.52 -8.48
C VAL A 156 -16.16 -23.73 -7.54
N VAL A 157 -15.48 -23.64 -6.40
CA VAL A 157 -15.50 -24.72 -5.40
C VAL A 157 -16.93 -24.98 -4.89
N THR A 158 -17.70 -23.92 -4.68
CA THR A 158 -19.10 -24.01 -4.25
C THR A 158 -19.98 -24.66 -5.31
N GLU A 159 -19.83 -24.28 -6.58
CA GLU A 159 -20.58 -24.89 -7.69
C GLU A 159 -20.22 -26.36 -7.88
N TYR A 160 -18.92 -26.71 -7.77
CA TYR A 160 -18.48 -28.10 -7.78
C TYR A 160 -19.16 -28.91 -6.66
N TYR A 161 -19.21 -28.37 -5.44
CA TYR A 161 -19.89 -29.03 -4.32
C TYR A 161 -21.39 -29.20 -4.57
N LYS A 162 -22.06 -28.20 -5.14
CA LYS A 162 -23.49 -28.29 -5.47
C LYS A 162 -23.77 -29.45 -6.43
N ALA A 163 -22.92 -29.63 -7.44
CA ALA A 163 -23.03 -30.68 -8.45
C ALA A 163 -22.67 -32.08 -7.92
N ASN A 164 -21.59 -32.20 -7.14
CA ASN A 164 -21.01 -33.50 -6.77
C ASN A 164 -21.32 -33.92 -5.32
N LYS A 165 -21.88 -33.03 -4.50
CA LYS A 165 -22.07 -33.19 -3.04
C LYS A 165 -20.79 -33.52 -2.26
N LYS A 166 -19.64 -33.20 -2.87
CA LYS A 166 -18.30 -33.36 -2.29
C LYS A 166 -17.43 -32.21 -2.79
N TYR A 167 -16.55 -31.71 -1.94
CA TYR A 167 -15.55 -30.73 -2.34
C TYR A 167 -14.46 -31.40 -3.20
N PRO A 168 -13.88 -30.66 -4.17
CA PRO A 168 -12.81 -31.20 -4.99
C PRO A 168 -11.55 -31.46 -4.13
N ALA A 169 -10.74 -32.45 -4.53
CA ALA A 169 -9.52 -32.78 -3.79
C ALA A 169 -8.43 -31.71 -3.94
N ASP A 170 -8.45 -31.00 -5.07
CA ASP A 170 -7.56 -29.90 -5.41
C ASP A 170 -8.33 -28.84 -6.24
N LEU A 171 -7.61 -27.85 -6.79
CA LEU A 171 -8.19 -26.85 -7.69
C LEU A 171 -7.94 -27.16 -9.19
N SER A 172 -7.62 -28.41 -9.53
CA SER A 172 -7.29 -28.82 -10.91
C SER A 172 -8.49 -28.79 -11.87
N MET A 173 -9.72 -28.71 -11.35
CA MET A 173 -10.93 -28.55 -12.15
C MET A 173 -11.01 -27.20 -12.89
N MET A 174 -10.15 -26.25 -12.55
CA MET A 174 -10.04 -24.98 -13.27
C MET A 174 -9.07 -25.12 -14.44
N GLU A 175 -9.47 -24.55 -15.58
CA GLU A 175 -8.59 -24.42 -16.74
C GLU A 175 -7.34 -23.58 -16.42
N GLU A 176 -7.49 -22.53 -15.60
CA GLU A 176 -6.38 -21.72 -15.11
C GLU A 176 -6.64 -21.17 -13.70
N ILE A 177 -5.67 -21.36 -12.81
CA ILE A 177 -5.67 -20.72 -11.48
C ILE A 177 -5.12 -19.30 -11.63
N PRO A 178 -5.84 -18.27 -11.15
CA PRO A 178 -5.40 -16.89 -11.27
C PRO A 178 -4.09 -16.66 -10.53
N ASN A 179 -3.21 -15.84 -11.12
CA ASN A 179 -1.99 -15.43 -10.46
C ASN A 179 -2.28 -14.50 -9.26
N LEU A 180 -1.63 -14.77 -8.15
CA LEU A 180 -1.62 -13.96 -6.93
C LEU A 180 -0.42 -13.02 -6.95
N ASP A 181 -0.64 -11.71 -6.77
CA ASP A 181 0.42 -10.70 -6.59
C ASP A 181 0.16 -9.91 -5.31
N ILE A 182 0.94 -10.15 -4.26
CA ILE A 182 0.70 -9.57 -2.93
C ILE A 182 1.96 -8.97 -2.31
N TRP A 183 1.74 -8.00 -1.42
CA TRP A 183 2.78 -7.19 -0.79
C TRP A 183 2.68 -7.25 0.73
N ALA A 184 3.14 -8.29 1.41
CA ALA A 184 2.83 -8.44 2.82
C ALA A 184 3.88 -7.85 3.76
N MET A 185 3.50 -7.53 5.00
CA MET A 185 4.48 -7.21 6.03
C MET A 185 5.01 -8.50 6.66
N ASP A 186 6.32 -8.60 6.80
CA ASP A 186 6.94 -9.67 7.57
C ASP A 186 6.73 -9.46 9.08
N GLU A 187 7.16 -10.44 9.87
CA GLU A 187 7.07 -10.40 11.34
C GLU A 187 7.81 -9.22 11.97
N ASN A 188 8.78 -8.64 11.26
CA ASN A 188 9.57 -7.49 11.69
C ASN A 188 8.96 -6.16 11.21
N GLY A 189 7.76 -6.19 10.62
CA GLY A 189 7.06 -5.02 10.08
C GLY A 189 7.66 -4.47 8.79
N ARG A 190 8.52 -5.23 8.09
CA ARG A 190 9.07 -4.83 6.79
C ARG A 190 8.16 -5.29 5.68
N LEU A 191 7.83 -4.39 4.77
CA LEU A 191 7.05 -4.70 3.58
C LEU A 191 7.88 -5.57 2.62
N GLN A 192 7.37 -6.74 2.28
CA GLN A 192 7.94 -7.70 1.34
C GLN A 192 6.98 -7.95 0.19
N ARG A 193 7.51 -8.09 -1.03
CA ARG A 193 6.72 -8.53 -2.19
C ARG A 193 6.89 -10.03 -2.37
N HIS A 194 5.79 -10.75 -2.44
CA HIS A 194 5.84 -12.16 -2.83
C HIS A 194 6.02 -12.31 -4.33
N ARG A 195 6.64 -13.42 -4.75
CA ARG A 195 6.72 -13.76 -6.17
C ARG A 195 5.29 -13.99 -6.68
N LYS A 196 4.96 -13.37 -7.82
CA LYS A 196 3.70 -13.64 -8.51
C LYS A 196 3.62 -15.13 -8.84
N THR A 197 2.57 -15.79 -8.39
CA THR A 197 2.43 -17.25 -8.48
C THR A 197 0.97 -17.66 -8.62
N ASN A 198 0.71 -18.78 -9.27
CA ASN A 198 -0.59 -19.45 -9.32
C ASN A 198 -0.60 -20.75 -8.49
N GLU A 199 0.45 -21.00 -7.71
CA GLU A 199 0.54 -22.18 -6.87
C GLU A 199 -0.52 -22.19 -5.76
N VAL A 200 -1.01 -23.38 -5.45
CA VAL A 200 -2.01 -23.65 -4.41
C VAL A 200 -1.42 -24.63 -3.41
N ILE A 201 -1.45 -24.25 -2.13
CA ILE A 201 -1.13 -25.14 -1.03
C ILE A 201 -2.40 -25.89 -0.64
N ILE A 202 -2.37 -27.21 -0.78
CA ILE A 202 -3.45 -28.08 -0.31
C ILE A 202 -3.23 -28.36 1.17
N MET A 203 -4.21 -28.00 1.99
CA MET A 203 -4.17 -28.24 3.41
C MET A 203 -4.66 -29.64 3.76
N SER A 204 -4.09 -30.20 4.83
CA SER A 204 -4.79 -31.20 5.64
C SER A 204 -6.00 -30.56 6.30
N ASN A 205 -7.01 -31.38 6.61
CA ASN A 205 -8.23 -30.99 7.32
C ASN A 205 -7.95 -29.95 8.42
N ILE A 206 -8.61 -28.78 8.33
CA ILE A 206 -8.37 -27.65 9.23
C ILE A 206 -8.45 -28.05 10.70
N TYR A 207 -9.32 -29.00 11.04
CA TYR A 207 -9.54 -29.41 12.42
C TYR A 207 -8.36 -30.17 13.05
N ASP A 208 -7.43 -30.67 12.23
CA ASP A 208 -6.24 -31.39 12.71
C ASP A 208 -5.03 -30.47 12.93
N ASN A 209 -5.14 -29.20 12.53
CA ASN A 209 -4.04 -28.25 12.56
C ASN A 209 -3.97 -27.46 13.87
N ASN A 210 -2.76 -27.05 14.22
CA ASN A 210 -2.53 -26.03 15.24
C ASN A 210 -2.65 -24.64 14.62
N PHE A 211 -3.22 -23.73 15.39
CA PHE A 211 -3.42 -22.34 15.03
C PHE A 211 -2.67 -21.42 15.98
N GLU A 212 -2.01 -20.44 15.40
CA GLU A 212 -1.55 -19.26 16.09
C GLU A 212 -2.76 -18.34 16.29
N VAL A 213 -3.11 -18.09 17.55
CA VAL A 213 -4.27 -17.33 17.97
C VAL A 213 -3.78 -16.07 18.66
N ASP A 214 -3.97 -14.93 18.02
CA ASP A 214 -3.69 -13.63 18.62
C ASP A 214 -4.95 -13.16 19.35
N PHE A 215 -4.85 -13.07 20.67
CA PHE A 215 -5.85 -12.44 21.51
C PHE A 215 -5.54 -10.96 21.62
N LEU A 216 -6.54 -10.12 21.33
CA LEU A 216 -6.41 -8.67 21.28
C LEU A 216 -7.36 -8.01 22.27
N PHE A 217 -6.87 -7.03 23.00
CA PHE A 217 -7.70 -6.16 23.84
C PHE A 217 -7.36 -4.70 23.55
N THR A 218 -8.34 -3.97 23.01
CA THR A 218 -8.18 -2.59 22.52
C THR A 218 -9.02 -1.57 23.29
N ASP A 219 -9.85 -2.02 24.23
CA ASP A 219 -10.84 -1.17 24.87
C ASP A 219 -10.24 -0.29 25.96
N LYS A 220 -10.85 0.88 26.16
CA LYS A 220 -10.58 1.73 27.31
C LYS A 220 -11.49 1.33 28.46
N VAL A 221 -10.98 1.45 29.68
CA VAL A 221 -11.74 1.24 30.90
C VAL A 221 -12.05 2.57 31.59
N VAL A 222 -13.18 2.63 32.28
CA VAL A 222 -13.52 3.74 33.17
C VAL A 222 -12.71 3.58 34.44
N LYS A 223 -11.89 4.58 34.76
CA LYS A 223 -11.14 4.69 36.01
C LYS A 223 -11.75 5.80 36.87
N SER A 224 -11.75 5.61 38.18
CA SER A 224 -12.18 6.62 39.15
C SER A 224 -10.99 7.10 39.98
N SER A 225 -10.82 8.42 40.03
CA SER A 225 -10.03 9.12 41.05
C SER A 225 -10.98 9.63 42.15
N ASP A 226 -10.45 10.04 43.31
CA ASP A 226 -11.22 10.54 44.46
C ASP A 226 -12.17 11.70 44.11
N THR A 227 -11.95 12.39 42.98
CA THR A 227 -12.73 13.56 42.55
C THR A 227 -13.38 13.44 41.17
N GLU A 228 -12.95 12.52 40.31
CA GLU A 228 -13.42 12.44 38.92
C GLU A 228 -13.35 11.03 38.32
N THR A 229 -14.30 10.70 37.44
CA THR A 229 -14.25 9.51 36.59
C THR A 229 -13.74 9.86 35.19
N TYR A 230 -12.78 9.12 34.68
CA TYR A 230 -12.19 9.33 33.35
C TYR A 230 -12.00 8.00 32.61
N THR A 231 -11.90 8.04 31.29
CA THR A 231 -11.61 6.85 30.47
C THR A 231 -10.14 6.79 30.10
N ALA A 232 -9.49 5.66 30.37
CA ALA A 232 -8.08 5.45 30.07
C ALA A 232 -7.84 4.01 29.61
N TYR A 233 -6.69 3.80 28.96
CA TYR A 233 -6.23 2.44 28.71
C TYR A 233 -5.88 1.75 30.04
N PRO A 234 -6.16 0.45 30.17
CA PRO A 234 -5.83 -0.26 31.39
C PRO A 234 -4.31 -0.34 31.59
N ASP A 235 -3.90 -0.54 32.83
CA ASP A 235 -2.48 -0.68 33.19
C ASP A 235 -2.01 -2.12 32.96
N LYS A 236 -2.90 -3.09 33.18
CA LYS A 236 -2.59 -4.51 33.06
C LYS A 236 -3.79 -5.30 32.53
N VAL A 237 -3.52 -6.15 31.54
CA VAL A 237 -4.49 -7.11 31.02
C VAL A 237 -3.91 -8.52 31.07
N LEU A 238 -4.69 -9.48 31.55
CA LEU A 238 -4.36 -10.90 31.64
C LEU A 238 -5.38 -11.70 30.84
N LEU A 239 -4.92 -12.73 30.15
CA LEU A 239 -5.79 -13.67 29.45
C LEU A 239 -6.04 -14.88 30.36
N ILE A 240 -7.31 -15.27 30.49
CA ILE A 240 -7.70 -16.52 31.17
C ILE A 240 -8.54 -17.37 30.23
N GLY A 241 -8.40 -18.69 30.32
CA GLY A 241 -9.25 -19.61 29.57
C GLY A 241 -8.93 -21.07 29.84
N GLU A 242 -9.67 -21.96 29.19
CA GLU A 242 -9.48 -23.41 29.33
C GLU A 242 -8.04 -23.85 28.99
N PHE A 243 -7.40 -23.19 28.02
CA PHE A 243 -6.02 -23.46 27.61
C PHE A 243 -4.95 -23.11 28.66
N ASN A 244 -5.32 -22.38 29.73
CA ASN A 244 -4.42 -22.06 30.84
C ASN A 244 -5.02 -22.38 32.21
N ASN A 245 -6.03 -23.25 32.25
CA ASN A 245 -6.78 -23.62 33.45
C ASN A 245 -7.35 -22.39 34.19
N PHE A 246 -7.76 -21.37 33.44
CA PHE A 246 -8.25 -20.09 33.95
C PHE A 246 -7.28 -19.39 34.91
N ASN A 247 -5.97 -19.64 34.81
CA ASN A 247 -4.98 -19.05 35.69
C ASN A 247 -4.44 -17.72 35.12
N PRO A 248 -4.79 -16.57 35.73
CA PRO A 248 -4.40 -15.25 35.22
C PRO A 248 -2.90 -14.95 35.34
N LYS A 249 -2.15 -15.72 36.14
CA LYS A 249 -0.70 -15.53 36.29
C LYS A 249 0.10 -16.08 35.12
N ASN A 250 -0.49 -16.98 34.33
CA ASN A 250 0.23 -17.69 33.27
C ASN A 250 0.31 -16.90 31.96
N ASP A 251 -0.67 -16.05 31.68
CA ASP A 251 -0.79 -15.35 30.39
C ASP A 251 -1.00 -13.84 30.59
N VAL A 252 0.08 -13.14 30.93
CA VAL A 252 0.12 -11.66 30.97
C VAL A 252 0.22 -11.11 29.55
N MET A 253 -0.68 -10.21 29.16
CA MET A 253 -0.68 -9.62 27.82
C MET A 253 0.35 -8.48 27.71
N ILE A 254 0.90 -8.30 26.52
CA ILE A 254 1.91 -7.28 26.23
C ILE A 254 1.22 -6.02 25.71
N LYS A 255 1.48 -4.88 26.36
CA LYS A 255 0.98 -3.56 25.95
C LYS A 255 1.87 -2.95 24.87
N ASP A 256 1.28 -2.49 23.77
CA ASP A 256 1.98 -1.78 22.71
C ASP A 256 2.04 -0.25 22.97
N LYS A 257 2.68 0.49 22.04
CA LYS A 257 2.81 1.96 22.13
C LYS A 257 1.48 2.71 21.99
N ARG A 258 0.43 2.07 21.44
CA ARG A 258 -0.91 2.64 21.23
C ARG A 258 -1.82 2.38 22.44
N GLY A 259 -1.38 1.54 23.38
CA GLY A 259 -2.13 1.15 24.57
C GLY A 259 -2.92 -0.14 24.39
N PHE A 260 -2.77 -0.83 23.27
CA PHE A 260 -3.43 -2.11 22.99
C PHE A 260 -2.65 -3.26 23.59
N PHE A 261 -3.36 -4.29 24.01
CA PHE A 261 -2.78 -5.48 24.61
C PHE A 261 -2.91 -6.66 23.66
N SER A 262 -1.85 -7.45 23.54
CA SER A 262 -1.87 -8.66 22.73
C SER A 262 -1.11 -9.81 23.40
N ILE A 263 -1.55 -11.04 23.13
CA ILE A 263 -0.80 -12.26 23.41
C ILE A 263 -1.12 -13.30 22.34
N THR A 264 -0.10 -14.04 21.92
CA THR A 264 -0.23 -15.09 20.91
C THR A 264 -0.14 -16.46 21.58
N LYS A 265 -1.09 -17.36 21.26
CA LYS A 265 -1.12 -18.74 21.76
C LYS A 265 -1.18 -19.71 20.59
N ILE A 266 -0.54 -20.87 20.73
CA ILE A 266 -0.72 -21.97 19.79
C ILE A 266 -1.80 -22.90 20.35
N LEU A 267 -2.95 -22.98 19.68
CA LEU A 267 -4.12 -23.77 20.08
C LEU A 267 -4.54 -24.73 18.97
N LYS A 268 -5.07 -25.90 19.32
CA LYS A 268 -5.71 -26.78 18.34
C LYS A 268 -7.06 -26.20 17.92
N ALA A 269 -7.60 -26.66 16.80
CA ALA A 269 -9.00 -26.40 16.50
C ALA A 269 -9.89 -26.92 17.63
N GLY A 270 -10.86 -26.11 18.05
CA GLY A 270 -11.78 -26.49 19.11
C GLY A 270 -12.57 -25.32 19.68
N ILE A 271 -13.50 -25.63 20.57
CA ILE A 271 -14.30 -24.61 21.26
C ILE A 271 -13.63 -24.30 22.60
N TYR A 272 -13.32 -23.03 22.81
CA TYR A 272 -12.65 -22.56 24.02
C TYR A 272 -13.48 -21.51 24.75
N SER A 273 -13.54 -21.64 26.07
CA SER A 273 -14.04 -20.59 26.97
C SER A 273 -12.87 -19.75 27.47
N PHE A 274 -12.93 -18.43 27.28
CA PHE A 274 -11.87 -17.51 27.70
C PHE A 274 -12.40 -16.11 28.03
N GLY A 275 -11.59 -15.29 28.69
CA GLY A 275 -11.91 -13.89 28.99
C GLY A 275 -10.68 -13.10 29.40
N PHE A 276 -10.88 -11.81 29.66
CA PHE A 276 -9.82 -10.89 30.06
C PHE A 276 -10.01 -10.42 31.50
N VAL A 277 -8.92 -10.43 32.27
CA VAL A 277 -8.84 -9.76 33.57
C VAL A 277 -8.11 -8.44 33.36
N VAL A 278 -8.82 -7.33 33.51
CA VAL A 278 -8.36 -5.98 33.23
C VAL A 278 -8.27 -5.20 34.53
N ASP A 279 -7.07 -4.73 34.87
CA ASP A 279 -6.77 -4.04 36.15
C ASP A 279 -7.33 -4.76 37.39
N GLY A 280 -7.30 -6.10 37.36
CA GLY A 280 -7.76 -6.97 38.44
C GLY A 280 -9.24 -7.37 38.39
N GLN A 281 -10.03 -6.82 37.46
CA GLN A 281 -11.44 -7.15 37.28
C GLN A 281 -11.67 -8.05 36.04
N LEU A 282 -12.36 -9.17 36.24
CA LEU A 282 -12.80 -10.03 35.14
C LEU A 282 -13.93 -9.34 34.36
N GLN A 283 -13.76 -9.18 33.05
CA GLN A 283 -14.74 -8.52 32.20
C GLN A 283 -15.92 -9.45 31.88
N ASN A 284 -15.71 -10.45 31.03
CA ASN A 284 -16.68 -11.51 30.75
C ASN A 284 -15.95 -12.75 30.20
N LEU A 285 -16.54 -13.92 30.39
CA LEU A 285 -16.13 -15.13 29.71
C LEU A 285 -16.95 -15.30 28.43
N VAL A 286 -16.26 -15.50 27.32
CA VAL A 286 -16.84 -15.80 26.02
C VAL A 286 -16.47 -17.21 25.61
N LYS A 287 -17.42 -17.91 24.98
CA LYS A 287 -17.19 -19.20 24.35
C LYS A 287 -17.10 -19.01 22.84
N ARG A 288 -15.99 -19.44 22.24
CA ARG A 288 -15.70 -19.26 20.81
C ARG A 288 -15.12 -20.54 20.23
N GLU A 289 -15.51 -20.83 19.00
CA GLU A 289 -14.86 -21.87 18.21
C GLU A 289 -13.61 -21.27 17.58
N ILE A 290 -12.45 -21.77 17.98
CA ILE A 290 -11.17 -21.44 17.39
C ILE A 290 -10.95 -22.44 16.26
N VAL A 291 -11.29 -22.04 15.05
CA VAL A 291 -11.01 -22.79 13.82
C VAL A 291 -10.70 -21.78 12.73
N PHE A 292 -9.73 -22.03 11.85
CA PHE A 292 -9.57 -21.15 10.69
C PHE A 292 -10.68 -21.44 9.67
N PRO A 293 -11.32 -20.42 9.05
CA PRO A 293 -11.17 -18.98 9.25
C PRO A 293 -12.11 -18.43 10.33
N SER A 294 -11.64 -18.23 11.56
CA SER A 294 -12.40 -17.50 12.58
C SER A 294 -11.78 -16.14 12.79
N SER A 295 -12.58 -15.11 12.65
CA SER A 295 -12.24 -13.74 13.00
C SER A 295 -13.31 -13.22 13.93
N TYR A 296 -12.91 -12.96 15.16
CA TYR A 296 -13.74 -12.31 16.16
C TYR A 296 -13.08 -10.96 16.50
N GLU A 297 -13.84 -10.05 17.09
CA GLU A 297 -13.37 -8.70 17.44
C GLU A 297 -12.05 -8.71 18.24
N ASN A 298 -11.88 -9.72 19.09
CA ASN A 298 -10.75 -9.89 19.99
C ASN A 298 -9.85 -11.09 19.65
N ILE A 299 -10.08 -11.78 18.52
CA ILE A 299 -9.32 -12.97 18.13
C ILE A 299 -9.00 -12.97 16.64
N LEU A 300 -7.72 -13.18 16.33
CA LEU A 300 -7.27 -13.55 15.00
C LEU A 300 -6.68 -14.97 15.01
N VAL A 301 -7.22 -15.85 14.17
CA VAL A 301 -6.77 -17.25 14.06
C VAL A 301 -5.97 -17.42 12.77
N ARG A 302 -4.78 -18.02 12.85
CA ARG A 302 -3.91 -18.31 11.70
C ARG A 302 -3.36 -19.73 11.76
N PRO A 303 -3.38 -20.49 10.65
CA PRO A 303 -2.71 -21.80 10.61
C PRO A 303 -1.19 -21.61 10.75
N VAL A 304 -0.58 -22.32 11.71
CA VAL A 304 0.87 -22.23 12.00
C VAL A 304 1.72 -22.60 10.78
N SER A 305 1.24 -23.54 9.97
CA SER A 305 1.96 -24.09 8.81
C SER A 305 2.02 -23.17 7.58
N LEU A 306 1.29 -22.05 7.56
CA LEU A 306 1.09 -21.24 6.34
C LEU A 306 1.60 -19.80 6.48
N LYS A 307 2.57 -19.58 7.36
CA LYS A 307 3.11 -18.26 7.64
C LYS A 307 3.98 -17.78 6.48
N ASN A 308 3.56 -16.69 5.82
CA ASN A 308 4.33 -15.95 4.82
C ASN A 308 4.61 -16.69 3.50
N GLU A 309 3.72 -17.60 3.08
CA GLU A 309 3.92 -18.35 1.83
C GLU A 309 3.70 -17.47 0.58
N GLY A 310 2.73 -16.57 0.65
CA GLY A 310 2.29 -15.74 -0.48
C GLY A 310 1.69 -16.54 -1.62
N LYS A 311 0.93 -17.58 -1.28
CA LYS A 311 0.27 -18.49 -2.22
C LYS A 311 -1.23 -18.58 -1.93
N TRP A 312 -1.99 -19.14 -2.86
CA TRP A 312 -3.33 -19.61 -2.56
C TRP A 312 -3.26 -20.81 -1.61
N ALA A 313 -4.21 -20.91 -0.69
CA ALA A 313 -4.38 -22.09 0.14
C ALA A 313 -5.81 -22.61 0.01
N TYR A 314 -5.93 -23.94 -0.03
CA TYR A 314 -7.19 -24.63 -0.21
C TYR A 314 -7.31 -25.79 0.77
N ASP A 315 -8.43 -25.86 1.49
CA ASP A 315 -8.81 -27.00 2.31
C ASP A 315 -9.91 -27.83 1.61
N PRO A 316 -9.63 -29.06 1.15
CA PRO A 316 -10.60 -29.93 0.50
C PRO A 316 -11.62 -30.55 1.46
N ALA A 317 -11.37 -30.57 2.78
CA ALA A 317 -12.31 -31.11 3.77
C ALA A 317 -13.52 -30.19 3.95
N ILE A 318 -13.29 -28.87 3.97
CA ILE A 318 -14.33 -27.86 4.17
C ILE A 318 -14.60 -27.00 2.92
N GLY A 319 -13.85 -27.19 1.84
CA GLY A 319 -14.00 -26.44 0.60
C GLY A 319 -13.57 -24.99 0.69
N TYR A 320 -12.66 -24.64 1.60
CA TYR A 320 -12.32 -23.26 1.88
C TYR A 320 -11.05 -22.81 1.16
N VAL A 321 -11.15 -21.69 0.42
CA VAL A 321 -10.03 -21.06 -0.29
C VAL A 321 -9.67 -19.73 0.37
N PHE A 322 -8.38 -19.46 0.55
CA PHE A 322 -7.86 -18.22 1.15
C PHE A 322 -6.43 -17.92 0.69
N ILE A 323 -5.89 -16.78 1.15
CA ILE A 323 -4.52 -16.34 0.86
C ILE A 323 -3.63 -16.71 2.05
N ALA A 324 -2.61 -17.55 1.85
CA ALA A 324 -1.63 -17.93 2.85
C ALA A 324 -0.50 -16.92 2.90
N CYS A 325 -0.59 -15.90 3.77
CA CYS A 325 0.43 -14.86 3.88
C CYS A 325 0.47 -14.22 5.28
N THR A 326 1.63 -13.69 5.70
CA THR A 326 1.75 -12.97 6.98
C THR A 326 1.14 -11.58 6.90
N GLY A 327 0.11 -11.37 7.69
CA GLY A 327 -0.42 -10.07 8.06
C GLY A 327 -1.47 -10.29 9.13
N LEU A 328 -1.63 -9.35 10.06
CA LEU A 328 -2.77 -9.36 10.99
C LEU A 328 -4.10 -9.41 10.23
N ASP A 329 -4.08 -9.05 8.94
CA ASP A 329 -5.25 -9.14 8.11
C ASP A 329 -4.86 -9.04 6.62
N ALA A 330 -5.00 -10.12 5.85
CA ALA A 330 -4.92 -10.01 4.39
C ALA A 330 -6.09 -9.17 3.82
N LYS A 331 -7.14 -8.92 4.62
CA LYS A 331 -8.27 -8.03 4.28
C LYS A 331 -8.06 -6.59 4.76
N ASN A 332 -7.44 -6.39 5.93
CA ASN A 332 -7.03 -5.08 6.44
C ASN A 332 -5.53 -4.86 6.22
N TYR A 333 -5.13 -4.78 4.95
CA TYR A 333 -4.05 -3.85 4.65
C TYR A 333 -4.48 -2.51 5.24
N GLN A 334 -3.87 -2.12 6.37
CA GLN A 334 -3.93 -0.74 6.79
C GLN A 334 -3.50 0.05 5.56
N PRO A 335 -4.38 0.90 4.99
CA PRO A 335 -3.93 1.76 3.92
C PRO A 335 -2.69 2.49 4.44
N LEU A 336 -1.71 2.70 3.57
CA LEU A 336 -0.40 3.34 3.80
C LEU A 336 -0.46 4.78 4.37
N TYR A 337 -1.57 5.19 4.99
CA TYR A 337 -1.86 6.48 5.58
C TYR A 337 -1.70 6.52 7.11
N ASN A 338 -0.81 5.72 7.69
CA ASN A 338 -0.24 6.03 9.01
C ASN A 338 1.14 6.64 8.82
N TYR A 339 1.14 7.90 8.36
CA TYR A 339 2.20 8.86 8.62
C TYR A 339 1.67 9.90 9.60
#